data_AF-D8RQ84-F1
#
_entry.id   AF-D8RQ84-F1
#
_cell.length_a   1.000
_cell.length_b   1.000
_cell.length_c   1.000
_cell.angle_alpha   90.00
_cell.angle_beta   90.00
_cell.angle_gamma   90.00
#
_symmetry.space_group_name_H-M   'P 1'
#
loop_
_entity.id
_entity.type
_entity.pdbx_description
1 polymer ?
#
loop_
_entity_poly.entity_id
_entity_poly.type
_entity_poly.pdbx_seq_one_letter_code
_entity_poly.pdbx_strand_id
1 'polypeptide(L)' 'TSKGLRDRRVRLSVATAIQFYDVQDRLGYDQPSKAVEWLLKKAKAAIDDL' A
#
# COMPACT_ATOMS: atom_id res chain seq x y z
N THR A 1 -2.71 17.50 2.85
CA THR A 1 -4.14 17.21 2.55
C THR A 1 -5.00 18.21 3.27
N SER A 2 -6.22 18.48 2.81
CA SER A 2 -7.20 19.42 3.41
C SER A 2 -7.64 19.10 4.87
N LYS A 3 -6.97 18.14 5.51
CA LYS A 3 -7.13 17.69 6.91
C LYS A 3 -5.83 17.81 7.74
N GLY A 4 -4.90 18.69 7.35
CA GLY A 4 -3.64 18.95 8.09
C GLY A 4 -2.44 18.08 7.68
N LEU A 5 -1.33 18.21 8.42
CA LEU A 5 -0.10 17.44 8.24
C LEU A 5 -0.35 15.97 8.63
N ARG A 6 -0.13 15.07 7.68
CA ARG A 6 -0.24 13.63 7.91
C ARG A 6 1.16 13.03 7.90
N ASP A 7 1.43 12.12 8.84
CA ASP A 7 2.61 11.28 8.77
C ASP A 7 2.53 10.45 7.48
N ARG A 8 3.64 10.43 6.74
CA ARG A 8 3.78 9.66 5.50
C ARG A 8 4.27 8.24 5.76
N ARG A 9 4.70 7.94 6.99
CA ARG A 9 5.12 6.62 7.44
C ARG A 9 3.91 5.85 7.94
N VAL A 10 3.75 4.64 7.42
CA VAL A 10 2.67 3.73 7.82
C VAL A 10 3.31 2.61 8.63
N ARG A 11 2.89 2.45 9.88
CA ARG A 11 3.29 1.31 10.71
C ARG A 11 2.30 0.17 10.48
N LEU A 12 2.79 -0.90 9.87
CA LEU A 12 2.01 -2.11 9.65
C LEU A 12 2.18 -3.06 10.84
N SER A 13 1.15 -3.88 11.08
CA SER A 13 1.30 -5.05 11.96
C SER A 13 2.31 -6.02 11.35
N VAL A 14 2.93 -6.88 12.17
CA VAL A 14 3.93 -7.86 11.68
C VAL A 14 3.33 -8.75 10.58
N ALA A 15 2.13 -9.27 10.78
CA ALA A 15 1.45 -10.14 9.82
C ALA A 15 1.17 -9.42 8.48
N THR A 16 0.69 -8.17 8.56
CA THR A 16 0.43 -7.36 7.36
C THR A 16 1.71 -6.97 6.63
N ALA A 17 2.78 -6.68 7.37
CA ALA A 17 4.09 -6.35 6.79
C ALA A 17 4.64 -7.53 5.97
N ILE A 18 4.53 -8.76 6.49
CA ILE A 18 4.98 -9.97 5.77
C ILE A 18 4.24 -10.10 4.44
N GLN A 19 2.91 -10.03 4.45
CA GLN A 19 2.11 -10.11 3.22
C GLN A 19 2.42 -8.98 2.24
N PHE A 20 2.62 -7.76 2.76
CA PHE A 20 2.94 -6.60 1.95
C PHE A 20 4.30 -6.74 1.24
N TYR A 21 5.34 -7.19 1.97
CA TYR A 21 6.66 -7.36 1.41
C TYR A 21 6.75 -8.56 0.44
N ASP A 22 5.98 -9.62 0.65
CA ASP A 22 5.84 -10.71 -0.34
C ASP A 22 5.31 -10.18 -1.68
N VAL A 23 4.25 -9.37 -1.63
CA VAL A 23 3.69 -8.74 -2.84
C VAL A 23 4.70 -7.78 -3.48
N GLN A 24 5.43 -7.00 -2.68
CA GLN A 24 6.47 -6.10 -3.18
C GLN A 24 7.59 -6.86 -3.91
N ASP A 25 8.07 -7.96 -3.34
CA ASP A 25 9.13 -8.80 -3.90
C ASP A 25 8.68 -9.47 -5.21
N ARG A 26 7.46 -10.02 -5.22
CA ARG A 26 6.86 -10.66 -6.41
C ARG A 26 6.63 -9.66 -7.55
N LEU A 27 6.43 -8.39 -7.24
CA LEU A 27 6.30 -7.32 -8.24
C LEU A 27 7.66 -6.74 -8.67
N GLY A 28 8.76 -7.13 -8.01
CA GLY A 28 10.10 -6.62 -8.29
C GLY A 28 10.24 -5.13 -7.99
N TYR A 29 9.52 -4.60 -7.00
CA TYR A 29 9.58 -3.18 -6.66
C TYR A 29 10.63 -2.89 -5.60
N ASP A 30 11.58 -2.01 -5.93
CA ASP A 30 12.58 -1.52 -4.96
C ASP A 30 12.01 -0.57 -3.90
N GLN A 31 10.83 0.01 -4.16
CA GLN A 31 10.21 1.01 -3.30
C GLN A 31 8.82 0.57 -2.84
N PRO A 32 8.54 0.57 -1.51
CA PRO A 32 7.24 0.18 -0.97
C PRO A 32 6.10 1.11 -1.43
N SER A 33 6.39 2.38 -1.72
CA SER A 33 5.40 3.32 -2.26
C SER A 33 4.77 2.82 -3.57
N LYS A 34 5.56 2.17 -4.44
CA LYS A 34 5.08 1.60 -5.71
C LYS A 34 4.18 0.39 -5.48
N ALA A 35 4.51 -0.46 -4.49
CA ALA A 35 3.67 -1.59 -4.10
C ALA A 35 2.30 -1.11 -3.56
N VAL A 36 2.29 -0.05 -2.75
CA VAL A 36 1.04 0.58 -2.28
C VAL A 36 0.23 1.13 -3.46
N GLU A 37 0.86 1.84 -4.38
CA GLU A 37 0.17 2.37 -5.57
C GLU A 37 -0.44 1.25 -6.42
N TRP A 38 0.29 0.15 -6.61
CA TRP A 38 -0.21 -1.03 -7.29
C TRP A 38 -1.42 -1.66 -6.58
N LEU A 39 -1.36 -1.78 -5.24
CA LEU A 39 -2.48 -2.27 -4.44
C LEU A 39 -3.71 -1.38 -4.60
N LEU A 40 -3.55 -0.05 -4.56
CA LEU A 40 -4.65 0.89 -4.77
C LEU A 40 -5.26 0.75 -6.16
N LYS A 41 -4.43 0.58 -7.21
CA LYS A 41 -4.91 0.35 -8.58
C LYS A 41 -5.69 -0.95 -8.71
N LYS A 42 -5.24 -2.03 -8.07
CA LYS A 42 -5.93 -3.33 -8.06
C LYS A 42 -7.21 -3.31 -7.24
N ALA A 43 -7.21 -2.63 -6.11
CA ALA A 43 -8.38 -2.47 -5.26
C ALA A 43 -9.40 -1.45 -5.81
N LYS A 44 -9.06 -0.69 -6.85
CA LYS A 44 -9.91 0.36 -7.42
C LYS A 44 -11.33 -0.14 -7.73
N ALA A 45 -11.46 -1.34 -8.30
CA ALA A 45 -12.78 -1.90 -8.59
C ALA A 45 -13.64 -2.11 -7.33
N ALA A 46 -13.03 -2.55 -6.22
CA ALA A 46 -13.72 -2.71 -4.94
C ALA A 46 -13.97 -1.37 -4.23
N ILE A 47 -13.12 -0.37 -4.46
CA ILE A 47 -13.29 0.99 -3.94
C ILE A 47 -14.40 1.74 -4.68
N ASP A 48 -14.49 1.56 -6.00
CA ASP A 48 -15.50 2.22 -6.84
C ASP A 48 -16.91 1.61 -6.63
N ASP A 49 -17.00 0.41 -6.05
CA ASP A 49 -18.26 -0.28 -5.67
C ASP A 49 -18.73 0.05 -4.23
N LEU A 50 -17.96 0.85 -3.48
CA LEU A 50 -18.27 1.34 -2.12
C LEU A 50 -18.97 2.70 -2.14
#